data_AF-A0A3M2CAI9-F1
#
_entry.id   AF-A0A3M2CAI9-F1
#
_cell.length_a   1.000
_cell.length_b   1.000
_cell.length_c   1.000
_cell.angle_alpha   90.00
_cell.angle_beta   90.00
_cell.angle_gamma   90.00
#
_symmetry.space_group_name_H-M   'P 1'
#
loop_
_entity.id
_entity.type
_entity.pdbx_description
1 polymer ?
#
loop_
_entity_poly.entity_id
_entity_poly.type
_entity_poly.pdbx_seq_one_letter_code
_entity_poly.pdbx_strand_id
1 'polypeptide(L)' 'MKSKVPNPGSEEAVKRGCTCPVLDNAFGKGYMGQPGVFVQVADCPIHGLKSENQDETKS' A
#
# COMPACT_ATOMS: atom_id res chain seq x y z
N MET A 1 4.47 14.48 12.16
CA MET A 1 4.22 13.03 12.38
C MET A 1 4.11 12.37 11.02
N LYS A 2 5.00 11.43 10.67
CA LYS A 2 4.82 10.65 9.42
C LYS A 2 3.58 9.77 9.60
N SER A 3 2.50 10.07 8.89
CA SER A 3 1.28 9.27 8.87
C SER A 3 1.63 7.84 8.43
N LYS A 4 1.14 6.83 9.17
CA LYS A 4 1.33 5.42 8.80
C LYS A 4 0.78 5.20 7.39
N VAL A 5 1.54 4.48 6.56
CA VAL A 5 1.07 4.07 5.22
C VAL A 5 -0.08 3.07 5.44
N PRO A 6 -1.29 3.33 4.89
CA PRO A 6 -2.43 2.44 5.06
C PRO A 6 -2.22 1.15 4.28
N ASN A 7 -2.93 0.08 4.63
CA ASN A 7 -2.79 -1.19 3.92
C ASN A 7 -3.29 -1.09 2.45
N PRO A 8 -2.67 -1.80 1.50
CA PRO A 8 -3.15 -1.87 0.12
C PRO A 8 -4.64 -2.23 0.02
N GLY A 9 -5.37 -1.50 -0.82
CA GLY A 9 -6.80 -1.73 -1.05
C GLY A 9 -7.73 -1.36 0.13
N SER A 10 -7.22 -0.79 1.22
CA SER A 10 -8.05 -0.27 2.32
C SER A 10 -8.80 1.00 1.92
N GLU A 11 -9.91 1.30 2.61
CA GLU A 11 -10.68 2.54 2.35
C GLU A 11 -9.82 3.80 2.50
N GLU A 12 -8.95 3.83 3.52
CA GLU A 12 -8.00 4.93 3.75
C GLU A 12 -6.98 5.04 2.61
N ALA A 13 -6.47 3.90 2.11
CA ALA A 13 -5.54 3.89 0.98
C ALA A 13 -6.20 4.38 -0.30
N VAL A 14 -7.42 3.92 -0.59
CA VAL A 14 -8.19 4.34 -1.79
C VAL A 14 -8.47 5.85 -1.75
N LYS A 15 -8.84 6.40 -0.58
CA LYS A 15 -9.01 7.86 -0.41
C LYS A 15 -7.72 8.66 -0.67
N ARG A 16 -6.54 8.03 -0.54
CA ARG A 16 -5.23 8.62 -0.82
C ARG A 16 -4.73 8.36 -2.26
N GLY A 17 -5.51 7.68 -3.10
CA GLY A 17 -5.15 7.37 -4.49
C GLY A 17 -4.54 5.99 -4.72
N CYS A 18 -4.68 5.05 -3.79
CA CYS A 18 -4.26 3.66 -3.99
C CYS A 18 -4.96 3.03 -5.20
N THR A 19 -4.20 2.34 -6.04
CA THR A 19 -4.70 1.57 -7.19
C THR A 19 -4.68 0.06 -6.96
N CYS A 20 -4.18 -0.42 -5.81
CA CYS A 20 -4.18 -1.84 -5.46
C CYS A 20 -5.59 -2.43 -5.38
N PRO A 21 -5.82 -3.69 -5.79
CA PRO A 21 -7.15 -4.28 -5.87
C PRO A 21 -7.79 -4.38 -4.48
N VAL A 22 -8.98 -3.80 -4.34
CA VAL A 22 -9.69 -3.71 -3.05
C VAL A 22 -10.24 -5.06 -2.61
N LEU A 23 -10.85 -5.81 -3.54
CA LEU A 23 -11.50 -7.09 -3.24
C LEU A 23 -10.48 -8.19 -2.92
N ASP A 24 -9.43 -8.31 -3.73
CA ASP A 24 -8.35 -9.28 -3.48
C ASP A 24 -7.68 -9.04 -2.12
N ASN A 25 -7.51 -7.78 -1.72
CA ASN A 25 -6.93 -7.40 -0.43
C ASN A 25 -7.93 -7.35 0.73
N ALA A 26 -9.18 -7.79 0.49
CA ALA A 26 -10.26 -7.79 1.48
C ALA A 26 -10.37 -6.45 2.22
N PHE A 27 -10.34 -5.33 1.48
CA PHE A 27 -10.38 -3.96 2.03
C PHE A 27 -9.22 -3.66 3.00
N GLY A 28 -8.03 -4.19 2.71
CA GLY A 28 -6.82 -4.01 3.51
C GLY A 28 -6.67 -4.97 4.69
N LYS A 29 -7.42 -6.07 4.70
CA LYS A 29 -7.31 -7.14 5.72
C LYS A 29 -6.26 -8.19 5.35
N GLY A 30 -6.03 -8.43 4.06
CA GLY A 30 -5.08 -9.41 3.55
C GLY A 30 -5.57 -10.14 2.30
N TYR A 31 -4.78 -11.05 1.77
CA TYR A 31 -5.05 -11.79 0.54
C TYR A 31 -5.41 -13.24 0.84
N MET A 32 -6.50 -13.77 0.26
CA MET A 32 -6.91 -15.18 0.41
C MET A 32 -7.00 -15.66 1.87
N GLY A 33 -7.44 -14.78 2.78
CA GLY A 33 -7.55 -15.08 4.21
C GLY A 33 -6.24 -15.01 4.99
N GLN A 34 -5.13 -14.59 4.37
CA GLN A 34 -3.83 -14.40 5.01
C GLN A 34 -3.64 -12.94 5.44
N PRO A 35 -3.67 -12.63 6.75
CA PRO A 35 -3.47 -11.27 7.23
C PRO A 35 -2.06 -10.76 6.90
N GLY A 36 -1.95 -9.50 6.49
CA GLY A 36 -0.66 -8.85 6.22
C GLY A 36 -0.02 -9.19 4.87
N VAL A 37 -0.59 -10.10 4.09
CA VAL A 37 -0.20 -10.39 2.71
C VAL A 37 -1.11 -9.61 1.76
N PHE A 38 -0.55 -8.90 0.79
CA PHE A 38 -1.33 -8.03 -0.10
C PHE A 38 -0.89 -8.13 -1.55
N VAL A 39 -1.86 -8.05 -2.45
CA VAL A 39 -1.66 -7.82 -3.88
C VAL A 39 -1.42 -6.32 -4.09
N GLN A 40 -0.28 -5.99 -4.68
CA GLN A 40 0.13 -4.63 -4.98
C GLN A 40 0.29 -4.46 -6.48
N VAL A 41 -0.18 -3.33 -7.01
CA VAL A 41 0.13 -2.96 -8.39
C VAL A 41 1.46 -2.22 -8.37
N ALA A 42 2.38 -2.61 -9.25
CA ALA A 42 3.76 -2.11 -9.24
C ALA A 42 3.86 -0.58 -9.40
N ASP A 43 2.90 0.03 -10.08
CA ASP A 43 2.80 1.46 -10.32
C ASP A 43 1.91 2.21 -9.31
N CYS A 44 1.43 1.54 -8.25
CA CYS A 44 0.59 2.18 -7.26
C CYS A 44 1.33 3.39 -6.63
N PRO A 45 0.74 4.59 -6.62
CA PRO A 45 1.44 5.80 -6.15
C PRO A 45 1.78 5.74 -4.64
N ILE A 46 1.10 4.85 -3.89
CA ILE A 46 1.30 4.65 -2.46
C ILE A 46 2.21 3.45 -2.18
N HIS A 47 1.93 2.32 -2.84
CA HIS A 47 2.49 0.99 -2.51
C HIS A 47 3.36 0.38 -3.61
N GLY A 48 3.38 0.99 -4.79
CA GLY A 48 4.16 0.54 -5.92
C GLY A 48 5.66 0.54 -5.60
N LEU A 49 6.40 -0.23 -6.39
CA LEU A 49 7.85 -0.31 -6.26
C LEU A 49 8.43 1.04 -6.70
N LYS A 50 8.76 1.90 -5.73
CA LYS A 50 9.62 3.04 -6.00
C LYS A 50 11.01 2.49 -6.27
N SER A 51 11.54 2.72 -7.47
CA SER A 51 12.95 2.49 -7.77
C SER A 51 13.77 3.19 -6.69
N GLU A 52 14.52 2.41 -5.90
CA GLU A 52 15.34 2.92 -4.80
C GLU A 52 16.29 4.00 -5.31
N ASN A 53 15.98 5.25 -4.99
CA ASN A 53 16.89 6.38 -4.99
C ASN A 53 16.17 7.52 -4.25
N GLN A 54 15.92 7.36 -2.95
CA GLN A 54 15.69 8.51 -2.06
C GLN A 54 16.30 8.23 -0.68
N ASP A 55 17.52 8.73 -0.55
CA ASP A 55 18.08 9.43 0.60
C ASP A 55 17.73 8.93 2.01
N GLU A 56 18.64 8.11 2.53
CA GLU A 56 19.06 8.18 3.91
C GLU A 56 19.71 9.56 4.21
N THR A 57 18.90 10.62 4.34
CA THR A 57 19.33 11.79 5.13
C THR A 57 18.49 11.84 6.40
N LYS A 58 18.95 11.01 7.34
CA LYS A 58 18.64 11.11 8.76
C LYS A 58 19.44 12.30 9.30
N SER A 59 18.83 13.48 9.34
CA SER A 59 19.30 14.64 10.13
C SER A 59 18.58 14.70 11.46
#